data_AF-A0A8W8P2A3-F1
#
_entry.id   AF-A0A8W8P2A3-F1
#
_cell.length_a   1.000
_cell.length_b   1.000
_cell.length_c   1.000
_cell.angle_alpha   90.00
_cell.angle_beta   90.00
_cell.angle_gamma   90.00
#
_symmetry.space_group_name_H-M   'P 1'
#
loop_
_entity.id
_entity.type
_entity.pdbx_description
1 polymer ?
#
loop_
_entity_poly.entity_id
_entity_poly.type
_entity_poly.pdbx_seq_one_letter_code
_entity_poly.pdbx_strand_id
1 'polypeptide(L)'
;TEFETLADVFNMSTERANFTPGEKPWYVGWSNCHSDVATVLRQHYNRPYFLPVDSESSQVDWIFMGGPGLGAFVHLDYVQRPSWQAQISGQKTWTLIPTPECEHVCTALNVTVSKGDIIVLDTNQWYHATYIHPGEISITIGSEYD
;
A
#
# COMPACT_ATOMS: atom_id res chain seq x y z
N THR A 1 9.55 0.40 10.75
CA THR A 1 9.31 0.64 12.19
C THR A 1 10.08 -0.40 12.97
N GLU A 2 10.04 -0.35 14.30
CA GLU A 2 10.57 -1.39 15.19
C GLU A 2 9.59 -2.54 15.47
N PHE A 3 8.40 -2.51 14.86
CA PHE A 3 7.37 -3.53 15.08
C PHE A 3 7.72 -4.83 14.36
N GLU A 4 7.74 -5.93 15.09
CA GLU A 4 8.01 -7.27 14.55
C GLU A 4 6.71 -8.06 14.35
N THR A 5 5.68 -7.76 15.14
CA THR A 5 4.39 -8.44 15.10
C THR A 5 3.22 -7.46 15.03
N LEU A 6 2.07 -7.96 14.56
CA LEU A 6 0.82 -7.19 14.57
C LEU A 6 0.38 -6.84 16.01
N ALA A 7 0.72 -7.67 16.99
CA ALA A 7 0.45 -7.39 18.40
C ALA A 7 1.24 -6.15 18.88
N ASP A 8 2.48 -5.96 18.43
CA ASP A 8 3.27 -4.78 18.80
C ASP A 8 2.64 -3.49 18.28
N VAL A 9 2.08 -3.53 17.07
CA VAL A 9 1.34 -2.41 16.46
C VAL A 9 0.10 -2.09 17.31
N PHE A 10 -0.68 -3.10 17.69
CA PHE A 10 -1.89 -2.88 18.48
C PHE A 10 -1.63 -2.51 19.94
N ASN A 11 -0.42 -2.76 20.46
CA ASN A 11 -0.03 -2.41 21.81
C ASN A 11 0.65 -1.02 21.91
N MET A 12 0.64 -0.24 20.82
CA MET A 12 1.07 1.16 20.85
C MET A 12 0.23 2.00 21.81
N SER A 13 0.86 3.02 22.41
CA SER A 13 0.13 4.03 23.18
C SER A 13 -0.86 4.78 22.30
N THR A 14 -1.93 5.30 22.90
CA THR A 14 -2.95 6.09 22.17
C THR A 14 -2.34 7.36 21.59
N GLU A 15 -1.39 7.98 22.31
CA GLU A 15 -0.66 9.16 21.89
C GLU A 15 0.13 8.90 20.61
N ARG A 16 0.81 7.75 20.53
CA ARG A 16 1.59 7.34 19.36
C ARG A 16 0.70 6.92 18.19
N ALA A 17 -0.39 6.19 18.47
CA ALA A 17 -1.39 5.84 17.46
C ALA A 17 -2.01 7.08 16.81
N ASN A 18 -2.19 8.16 17.59
CA ASN A 18 -2.72 9.44 17.14
C ASN A 18 -1.67 10.41 16.59
N PHE A 19 -0.41 9.98 16.44
CA PHE A 19 0.68 10.82 15.91
C PHE A 19 0.89 12.12 16.70
N THR A 20 0.74 12.07 18.03
CA THR A 20 0.92 13.23 18.89
C THR A 20 2.34 13.80 18.75
N PRO A 21 2.55 15.12 18.68
CA PRO A 21 3.88 15.71 18.53
C PRO A 21 4.85 15.22 19.62
N GLY A 22 6.01 14.72 19.20
CA GLY A 22 7.03 14.15 20.08
C GLY A 22 7.04 12.62 20.13
N GLU A 23 5.97 11.96 19.67
CA GLU A 23 5.93 10.50 19.54
C GLU A 23 6.70 10.00 18.32
N LYS A 24 7.12 8.73 18.36
CA LYS A 24 7.83 8.10 17.24
C LYS A 24 6.87 7.83 16.07
N PRO A 25 7.21 8.23 14.83
CA PRO A 25 6.39 7.95 13.66
C PRO A 25 6.32 6.45 13.40
N TRP A 26 5.29 6.02 12.68
CA TRP A 26 5.15 4.64 12.29
C TRP A 26 4.41 4.47 10.96
N TYR A 27 4.83 3.44 10.23
CA TYR A 27 4.24 2.95 9.00
C TYR A 27 4.53 1.46 8.90
N VAL A 28 3.49 0.65 8.71
CA VAL A 28 3.58 -0.81 8.65
C VAL A 28 2.87 -1.33 7.42
N GLY A 29 3.37 -2.46 6.91
CA GLY A 29 2.72 -3.26 5.87
C GLY A 29 2.56 -4.69 6.39
N TRP A 30 1.40 -5.29 6.13
CA TRP A 30 1.13 -6.68 6.49
C TRP A 30 0.62 -7.43 5.27
N SER A 31 1.23 -8.58 5.01
CA SER A 31 0.83 -9.53 3.98
C SER A 31 0.06 -10.67 4.62
N ASN A 32 -1.16 -10.90 4.17
CA ASN A 32 -1.96 -12.02 4.61
C ASN A 32 -1.89 -13.18 3.62
N CYS A 33 -1.37 -14.33 4.03
CA CYS A 33 -1.44 -15.57 3.24
C CYS A 33 -2.38 -16.63 3.85
N HIS A 34 -3.05 -16.33 4.98
CA HIS A 34 -3.91 -17.29 5.65
C HIS A 34 -5.33 -17.26 5.06
N SER A 35 -5.82 -18.41 4.60
CA SER A 35 -7.12 -18.55 3.92
C SER A 35 -8.30 -18.01 4.73
N ASP A 36 -8.34 -18.33 6.03
CA ASP A 36 -9.45 -17.93 6.88
C ASP A 36 -9.48 -16.42 7.10
N VAL A 37 -8.31 -15.80 7.28
CA VAL A 37 -8.20 -14.35 7.42
C VAL A 37 -8.52 -13.66 6.10
N ALA A 38 -8.07 -14.24 4.97
CA ALA A 38 -8.38 -13.69 3.65
C ALA A 38 -9.88 -13.74 3.36
N THR A 39 -10.55 -14.82 3.79
CA THR A 39 -12.01 -14.96 3.68
C THR A 39 -12.72 -13.87 4.46
N VAL A 40 -12.26 -13.53 5.66
CA VAL A 40 -12.82 -12.41 6.45
C VAL A 40 -12.53 -11.07 5.79
N LEU A 41 -11.29 -10.81 5.36
CA LEU A 41 -10.93 -9.56 4.68
C LEU A 41 -11.76 -9.31 3.41
N ARG A 42 -12.00 -10.36 2.62
CA ARG A 42 -12.81 -10.30 1.40
C ARG A 42 -14.30 -10.05 1.64
N GLN A 43 -14.78 -10.06 2.88
CA GLN A 43 -16.13 -9.58 3.19
C GLN A 43 -16.21 -8.05 3.20
N HIS A 44 -15.06 -7.36 3.28
CA HIS A 44 -15.00 -5.91 3.41
C HIS A 44 -14.68 -5.16 2.10
N TYR A 45 -14.25 -5.87 1.07
CA TYR A 45 -13.94 -5.28 -0.23
C TYR A 45 -14.30 -6.23 -1.36
N ASN A 46 -14.49 -5.69 -2.57
CA ASN A 46 -14.67 -6.45 -3.79
C ASN A 46 -13.55 -6.15 -4.77
N ARG A 47 -13.33 -7.05 -5.74
CA ARG A 47 -12.47 -6.79 -6.91
C ARG A 47 -12.78 -5.40 -7.49
N PRO A 48 -11.78 -4.55 -7.76
CA PRO A 48 -12.01 -3.25 -8.37
C PRO A 48 -12.85 -3.35 -9.64
N TYR A 49 -13.88 -2.51 -9.76
CA TYR A 49 -14.94 -2.64 -10.78
C TYR A 49 -14.44 -2.55 -12.23
N PHE A 50 -13.30 -1.88 -12.44
CA PHE A 50 -12.71 -1.65 -13.76
C PHE A 50 -11.76 -2.77 -14.20
N LEU A 51 -11.42 -3.71 -13.32
CA LEU A 51 -10.67 -4.90 -13.73
C LEU A 51 -11.58 -5.82 -14.59
N PRO A 52 -11.02 -6.73 -15.40
CA PRO A 52 -11.80 -7.76 -16.09
C PRO A 52 -12.64 -8.61 -15.13
N VAL A 53 -13.87 -8.97 -15.54
CA VAL A 53 -14.84 -9.69 -14.68
C VAL A 53 -14.34 -11.07 -14.27
N ASP A 54 -13.55 -11.67 -15.15
CA ASP A 54 -12.87 -12.95 -15.00
C ASP A 54 -11.52 -12.85 -14.29
N SER A 55 -11.07 -11.65 -13.90
CA SER A 55 -9.83 -11.54 -13.12
C SER A 55 -9.99 -12.12 -11.73
N GLU A 56 -9.08 -13.02 -11.39
CA GLU A 56 -8.94 -13.59 -10.07
C GLU A 56 -8.06 -12.68 -9.20
N SER A 57 -8.28 -12.71 -7.89
CA SER A 57 -7.39 -12.06 -6.92
C SER A 57 -6.40 -13.09 -6.42
N SER A 58 -5.14 -12.71 -6.21
CA SER A 58 -4.18 -13.64 -5.63
C SER A 58 -4.57 -14.03 -4.20
N GLN A 59 -3.98 -15.10 -3.67
CA GLN A 59 -4.24 -15.51 -2.29
C GLN A 59 -3.76 -14.49 -1.26
N VAL A 60 -2.91 -13.53 -1.66
CA VAL A 60 -2.27 -12.58 -0.76
C VAL A 60 -2.95 -11.22 -0.85
N ASP A 61 -3.38 -10.74 0.31
CA ASP A 61 -3.83 -9.36 0.50
C ASP A 61 -2.76 -8.58 1.27
N TRP A 62 -2.53 -7.33 0.89
CA TRP A 62 -1.65 -6.41 1.61
C TRP A 62 -2.43 -5.28 2.23
N ILE A 63 -2.18 -5.04 3.51
CA ILE A 63 -2.67 -3.87 4.23
C ILE A 63 -1.47 -3.01 4.58
N PHE A 64 -1.47 -1.75 4.17
CA PHE A 64 -0.48 -0.77 4.64
C PHE A 64 -1.18 0.32 5.44
N MET A 65 -0.57 0.69 6.57
CA MET A 65 -1.12 1.71 7.44
C MET A 65 -0.03 2.51 8.16
N GLY A 66 -0.28 3.80 8.34
CA GLY A 66 0.66 4.66 9.06
C GLY A 66 0.38 6.15 8.94
N GLY A 67 1.24 6.91 9.59
CA GLY A 67 1.15 8.36 9.68
C GLY A 67 1.90 9.11 8.58
N PRO A 68 1.88 10.44 8.67
CA PRO A 68 2.54 11.31 7.70
C PRO A 68 4.05 11.07 7.65
N GLY A 69 4.61 11.12 6.44
CA GLY A 69 6.04 10.93 6.21
C GLY A 69 6.36 9.83 5.19
N LEU A 70 7.54 9.25 5.31
CA LEU A 70 8.01 8.20 4.42
C LEU A 70 7.19 6.91 4.63
N GLY A 71 6.62 6.39 3.54
CA GLY A 71 6.02 5.07 3.49
C GLY A 71 7.05 4.03 3.10
N ALA A 72 6.90 3.46 1.91
CA ALA A 72 7.88 2.56 1.30
C ALA A 72 9.01 3.35 0.63
N PHE A 73 10.25 2.89 0.83
CA PHE A 73 11.42 3.38 0.09
C PHE A 73 11.36 2.95 -1.39
N VAL A 74 12.27 3.47 -2.22
CA VAL A 74 12.35 3.07 -3.64
C VAL A 74 12.68 1.58 -3.74
N HIS A 75 11.80 0.80 -4.35
CA HIS A 75 11.98 -0.63 -4.58
C HIS A 75 11.20 -1.10 -5.82
N LEU A 76 11.51 -2.32 -6.25
CA LEU A 76 10.63 -3.14 -7.07
C LEU A 76 10.00 -4.19 -6.18
N ASP A 77 8.78 -4.57 -6.51
CA ASP A 77 8.18 -5.77 -5.94
C ASP A 77 8.73 -7.01 -6.64
N TYR A 78 8.64 -8.14 -5.94
CA TYR A 78 8.94 -9.47 -6.47
C TYR A 78 7.69 -10.34 -6.33
N VAL A 79 6.66 -9.93 -7.05
CA VAL A 79 5.35 -10.60 -7.10
C VAL A 79 5.14 -11.21 -8.49
N GLN A 80 4.12 -12.02 -8.68
CA GLN A 80 3.94 -12.72 -9.96
C GLN A 80 3.17 -11.89 -10.98
N ARG A 81 2.30 -11.01 -10.49
CA ARG A 81 1.28 -10.36 -11.31
C ARG A 81 1.17 -8.87 -11.00
N PRO A 82 0.58 -8.07 -11.90
CA PRO A 82 0.31 -6.67 -11.62
C PRO A 82 -0.55 -6.50 -10.38
N SER A 83 -0.32 -5.41 -9.66
CA SER A 83 -0.97 -5.14 -8.38
C SER A 83 -1.94 -3.97 -8.49
N TRP A 84 -2.97 -4.00 -7.65
CA TRP A 84 -3.83 -2.85 -7.39
C TRP A 84 -3.76 -2.48 -5.91
N GLN A 85 -3.92 -1.20 -5.60
CA GLN A 85 -4.00 -0.71 -4.22
C GLN A 85 -5.07 0.37 -4.10
N ALA A 86 -6.05 0.13 -3.23
CA ALA A 86 -7.12 1.06 -2.89
C ALA A 86 -6.77 1.86 -1.63
N GLN A 87 -6.98 3.17 -1.69
CA GLN A 87 -6.77 4.09 -0.56
C GLN A 87 -8.06 4.22 0.25
N ILE A 88 -8.13 3.53 1.39
CA ILE A 88 -9.32 3.47 2.27
C ILE A 88 -9.44 4.74 3.12
N SER A 89 -8.31 5.28 3.58
CA SER A 89 -8.24 6.45 4.45
C SER A 89 -6.97 7.25 4.18
N GLY A 90 -6.99 8.57 4.39
CA GLY A 90 -5.83 9.45 4.15
C GLY A 90 -5.47 9.59 2.67
N GLN A 91 -4.24 10.04 2.42
CA GLN A 91 -3.73 10.31 1.07
C GLN A 91 -2.25 9.90 0.96
N LYS A 92 -1.88 9.31 -0.19
CA LYS A 92 -0.53 8.79 -0.45
C LYS A 92 -0.06 9.19 -1.84
N THR A 93 1.14 9.74 -1.95
CA THR A 93 1.80 9.94 -3.25
C THR A 93 2.72 8.77 -3.55
N TRP A 94 2.58 8.24 -4.76
CA TRP A 94 3.49 7.30 -5.38
C TRP A 94 4.45 8.05 -6.30
N THR A 95 5.74 7.83 -6.12
CA THR A 95 6.77 8.23 -7.07
C THR A 95 7.14 7.02 -7.89
N LEU A 96 6.79 7.01 -9.17
CA LEU A 96 7.03 5.93 -10.12
C LEU A 96 8.24 6.31 -10.98
N ILE A 97 9.26 5.47 -10.95
CA ILE A 97 10.53 5.69 -11.61
C ILE A 97 10.66 4.63 -12.72
N PRO A 98 10.91 5.03 -13.98
CA PRO A 98 11.06 4.09 -15.09
C PRO A 98 12.30 3.20 -14.89
N THR A 99 12.34 2.07 -15.60
CA THR A 99 13.53 1.21 -15.60
C THR A 99 14.72 1.91 -16.28
N PRO A 100 15.97 1.57 -15.89
CA PRO A 100 17.17 2.18 -16.46
C PRO A 100 17.26 2.12 -17.98
N GLU A 101 16.71 1.07 -18.61
CA GLU A 101 16.76 0.87 -20.06
C GLU A 101 16.05 1.98 -20.84
N CYS A 102 15.04 2.64 -20.25
CA CYS A 102 14.31 3.72 -20.89
C CYS A 102 14.53 5.09 -20.25
N GLU A 103 15.44 5.23 -19.28
CA GLU A 103 15.68 6.49 -18.55
C GLU A 103 15.99 7.70 -19.48
N HIS A 104 16.58 7.45 -20.65
CA HIS A 104 16.89 8.48 -21.63
C HIS A 104 15.66 9.06 -22.38
N VAL A 105 14.50 8.41 -22.31
CA VAL A 105 13.26 8.80 -23.00
C VAL A 105 12.04 8.83 -22.08
N CYS A 106 12.07 8.08 -20.99
CA CYS A 106 11.03 8.00 -19.97
C CYS A 106 11.26 9.03 -18.87
N THR A 107 10.19 9.48 -18.22
CA THR A 107 10.27 10.38 -17.06
C THR A 107 9.60 9.76 -15.85
N ALA A 108 10.06 10.15 -14.65
CA ALA A 108 9.39 9.77 -13.42
C ALA A 108 8.01 10.43 -13.31
N LEU A 109 7.08 9.72 -12.70
CA LEU A 109 5.69 10.16 -12.49
C LEU A 109 5.40 10.25 -11.01
N ASN A 110 4.66 11.28 -10.60
CA ASN A 110 4.14 11.40 -9.24
C ASN A 110 2.61 11.31 -9.30
N VAL A 111 2.05 10.32 -8.62
CA VAL A 111 0.61 10.07 -8.57
C VAL A 111 0.14 10.16 -7.14
N THR A 112 -0.73 11.12 -6.84
CA THR A 112 -1.35 11.23 -5.52
C THR A 112 -2.67 10.47 -5.52
N VAL A 113 -2.73 9.42 -4.72
CA VAL A 113 -3.90 8.55 -4.52
C VAL A 113 -4.61 9.02 -3.25
N SER A 114 -5.84 9.49 -3.40
CA SER A 114 -6.68 10.02 -2.31
C SER A 114 -7.66 8.96 -1.84
N LYS A 115 -8.28 9.17 -0.67
CA LYS A 115 -9.34 8.31 -0.15
C LYS A 115 -10.42 8.02 -1.21
N GLY A 116 -10.64 6.74 -1.49
CA GLY A 116 -11.57 6.25 -2.51
C GLY A 116 -10.92 5.93 -3.87
N ASP A 117 -9.71 6.42 -4.12
CA ASP A 117 -8.97 6.13 -5.35
C ASP A 117 -8.33 4.74 -5.30
N ILE A 118 -8.11 4.16 -6.48
CA ILE A 118 -7.41 2.89 -6.66
C ILE A 118 -6.33 3.12 -7.71
N ILE A 119 -5.08 2.75 -7.39
CA ILE A 119 -3.99 2.70 -8.36
C ILE A 119 -3.79 1.26 -8.82
N VAL A 120 -3.54 1.08 -10.12
CA VAL A 120 -3.13 -0.20 -10.71
C VAL A 120 -1.77 0.00 -11.38
N LEU A 121 -0.83 -0.88 -11.05
CA LEU A 121 0.55 -0.77 -11.47
C LEU A 121 1.18 -2.16 -11.54
N ASP A 122 1.99 -2.41 -12.56
CA ASP A 122 2.93 -3.52 -12.52
C ASP A 122 4.16 -3.12 -11.69
N THR A 123 4.11 -3.47 -10.40
CA THR A 123 5.15 -3.12 -9.42
C THR A 123 6.44 -3.93 -9.60
N ASN A 124 6.44 -4.95 -10.47
CA ASN A 124 7.65 -5.67 -10.90
C ASN A 124 8.45 -4.91 -11.96
N GLN A 125 7.83 -3.93 -12.64
CA GLN A 125 8.47 -3.13 -13.68
C GLN A 125 8.75 -1.70 -13.24
N TRP A 126 7.87 -1.11 -12.44
CA TRP A 126 8.01 0.27 -11.98
C TRP A 126 8.69 0.32 -10.62
N TYR A 127 9.89 0.90 -10.59
CA TYR A 127 10.50 1.30 -9.32
C TYR A 127 9.57 2.30 -8.66
N HIS A 128 9.29 2.12 -7.38
CA HIS A 128 8.33 2.98 -6.71
C HIS A 128 8.69 3.25 -5.25
N ALA A 129 8.34 4.45 -4.81
CA ALA A 129 8.39 4.88 -3.41
C ALA A 129 7.06 5.55 -3.05
N THR A 130 6.74 5.58 -1.76
CA THR A 130 5.51 6.22 -1.29
C THR A 130 5.75 7.23 -0.18
N TYR A 131 4.98 8.31 -0.23
CA TYR A 131 4.94 9.36 0.79
C TYR A 131 3.50 9.54 1.27
N ILE A 132 3.32 9.55 2.58
CA ILE A 132 2.00 9.67 3.22
C ILE A 132 1.82 11.13 3.62
N HIS A 133 0.74 11.73 3.13
CA HIS A 133 0.43 13.13 3.41
C HIS A 133 -0.10 13.33 4.83
N PRO A 134 0.11 14.52 5.42
CA PRO A 134 -0.55 14.92 6.67
C PRO A 134 -2.07 14.82 6.61
N GLY A 135 -2.70 14.51 7.74
CA GLY A 135 -4.16 14.42 7.86
C GLY A 135 -4.61 13.16 8.59
N GLU A 136 -5.64 12.51 8.07
CA GLU A 136 -6.11 11.21 8.57
C GLU A 136 -5.01 10.14 8.42
N ILE A 137 -5.06 9.11 9.26
CA ILE A 137 -4.22 7.92 9.09
C ILE A 137 -4.37 7.36 7.67
N SER A 138 -3.24 7.06 7.03
CA SER A 138 -3.25 6.39 5.74
C SER A 138 -3.56 4.92 5.96
N ILE A 139 -4.58 4.39 5.30
CA ILE A 139 -4.90 2.97 5.28
C ILE A 139 -5.14 2.58 3.83
N THR A 140 -4.47 1.53 3.40
CA THR A 140 -4.61 0.98 2.05
C THR A 140 -4.77 -0.53 2.08
N ILE A 141 -5.56 -1.06 1.16
CA ILE A 141 -5.61 -2.49 0.87
C ILE A 141 -5.24 -2.72 -0.59
N GLY A 142 -4.54 -3.80 -0.87
CA GLY A 142 -4.19 -4.19 -2.24
C GLY A 142 -4.00 -5.68 -2.38
N SER A 143 -3.98 -6.13 -3.63
CA SER A 143 -3.70 -7.52 -4.00
C SER A 143 -3.19 -7.54 -5.44
N GLU A 144 -2.66 -8.69 -5.86
CA GLU A 144 -2.40 -8.94 -7.28
C GLU A 144 -3.69 -9.37 -7.99
N TYR A 145 -3.71 -9.24 -9.30
CA TYR A 145 -4.81 -9.73 -10.13
C TYR A 145 -4.34 -10.40 -11.42
N ASP A 146 -5.17 -11.31 -11.94
CA ASP A 146 -5.06 -11.97 -13.24
C ASP A 146 -6.41 -12.45 -13.75
#